data_AF-A0A496L7D4-F1
#
_entry.id   AF-A0A496L7D4-F1
#
_cell.length_a   1.000
_cell.length_b   1.000
_cell.length_c   1.000
_cell.angle_alpha   90.00
_cell.angle_beta   90.00
_cell.angle_gamma   90.00
#
_symmetry.space_group_name_H-M   'P 1'
#
loop_
_entity.id
_entity.type
_entity.pdbx_description
1 polymer ?
#
loop_
_entity_poly.entity_id
_entity_poly.type
_entity_poly.pdbx_seq_one_letter_code
_entity_poly.pdbx_strand_id
1 'polypeptide(L)'
;PVDLIHHIMAFASFLVCDSQSMAVEAAVLGVPSIRFNDFAGKISVLEELEHKYELTYGIKTDLSERLFEKINELLAIQNLREEFQFRRRKMLADKIDVTAFLVWFIENYPKSKEIMKTNPDYQYRFK
;
A
#
# COMPACT_ATOMS: atom_id res chain seq x y z
N PRO A 1 -7.61 -10.70 -19.99
CA PRO A 1 -8.31 -9.52 -19.44
C PRO A 1 -7.99 -9.22 -17.97
N VAL A 2 -8.06 -10.20 -17.06
CA VAL A 2 -7.77 -10.02 -15.61
C VAL A 2 -6.28 -9.75 -15.35
N ASP A 3 -5.40 -10.36 -16.15
CA ASP A 3 -3.95 -10.20 -16.17
C ASP A 3 -3.49 -8.74 -16.45
N LEU A 4 -4.37 -7.90 -16.99
CA LEU A 4 -4.07 -6.50 -17.29
C LEU A 4 -4.44 -5.53 -16.15
N ILE A 5 -5.07 -5.99 -15.06
CA ILE A 5 -5.59 -5.08 -14.03
C ILE A 5 -4.49 -4.22 -13.40
N HIS A 6 -3.33 -4.81 -13.09
CA HIS A 6 -2.20 -4.07 -12.52
C HIS A 6 -1.59 -3.10 -13.52
N HIS A 7 -1.62 -3.42 -14.82
CA HIS A 7 -1.20 -2.49 -15.87
C HIS A 7 -2.15 -1.29 -15.92
N ILE A 8 -3.46 -1.52 -16.01
CA ILE A 8 -4.46 -0.45 -16.04
C ILE A 8 -4.34 0.42 -14.78
N MET A 9 -4.21 -0.20 -13.61
CA MET A 9 -4.07 0.51 -12.34
C MET A 9 -2.80 1.38 -12.32
N ALA A 10 -1.66 0.87 -12.78
CA ALA A 10 -0.39 1.61 -12.79
C ALA A 10 -0.41 2.89 -13.65
N PHE A 11 -1.32 2.97 -14.63
CA PHE A 11 -1.49 4.15 -15.49
C PHE A 11 -2.75 4.97 -15.16
N ALA A 12 -3.56 4.54 -14.19
CA ALA A 12 -4.73 5.29 -13.73
C ALA A 12 -4.31 6.54 -12.94
N SER A 13 -5.15 7.59 -12.98
CA SER A 13 -4.93 8.79 -12.17
C SER A 13 -5.25 8.55 -10.69
N PHE A 14 -6.30 7.78 -10.41
CA PHE A 14 -6.65 7.25 -9.09
C PHE A 14 -7.63 6.09 -9.25
N LEU A 15 -7.75 5.28 -8.19
CA LEU A 15 -8.66 4.16 -8.07
C LEU A 15 -9.81 4.51 -7.11
N VAL A 16 -11.05 4.24 -7.49
CA VAL A 16 -12.19 4.20 -6.55
C VAL A 16 -12.69 2.77 -6.50
N CYS A 17 -12.71 2.16 -5.32
CA CYS A 17 -13.09 0.75 -5.18
C CYS A 17 -13.68 0.43 -3.80
N ASP A 18 -14.27 -0.75 -3.65
CA ASP A 18 -14.62 -1.34 -2.36
C ASP A 18 -13.57 -2.37 -1.90
N SER A 19 -12.77 -2.89 -2.83
CA SER A 19 -11.71 -3.88 -2.57
C SER A 19 -10.59 -3.33 -1.68
N GLN A 20 -10.21 -4.14 -0.70
CA GLN A 20 -9.08 -3.92 0.19
C GLN A 20 -7.76 -4.24 -0.48
N SER A 21 -7.68 -5.37 -1.21
CA SER A 21 -6.44 -5.82 -1.84
C SER A 21 -6.01 -4.87 -2.95
N MET A 22 -6.95 -4.44 -3.80
CA MET A 22 -6.66 -3.50 -4.88
C MET A 22 -6.18 -2.14 -4.37
N ALA A 23 -6.67 -1.69 -3.21
CA ALA A 23 -6.19 -0.45 -2.62
C ALA A 23 -4.75 -0.59 -2.07
N VAL A 24 -4.41 -1.74 -1.49
CA VAL A 24 -3.01 -2.04 -1.10
C VAL A 24 -2.11 -2.08 -2.34
N GLU A 25 -2.55 -2.75 -3.40
CA GLU A 25 -1.83 -2.81 -4.68
C GLU A 25 -1.64 -1.42 -5.30
N ALA A 26 -2.68 -0.58 -5.29
CA ALA A 26 -2.60 0.81 -5.76
C ALA A 26 -1.58 1.62 -4.96
N ALA A 27 -1.58 1.50 -3.63
CA ALA A 27 -0.59 2.15 -2.76
C ALA A 27 0.85 1.68 -3.07
N VAL A 28 1.05 0.38 -3.31
CA VAL A 28 2.36 -0.19 -3.71
C VAL A 28 2.80 0.29 -5.10
N LEU A 29 1.86 0.57 -6.01
CA LEU A 29 2.13 1.19 -7.32
C LEU A 29 2.29 2.71 -7.24
N GLY A 30 1.95 3.34 -6.11
CA GLY A 30 1.95 4.80 -5.95
C GLY A 30 0.82 5.46 -6.74
N VAL A 31 -0.33 4.80 -6.79
CA VAL A 31 -1.58 5.27 -7.39
C VAL A 31 -2.53 5.60 -6.25
N PRO A 32 -3.12 6.81 -6.21
CA PRO A 32 -4.09 7.15 -5.18
C PRO A 32 -5.29 6.21 -5.21
N SER A 33 -5.78 5.80 -4.05
CA SER A 33 -7.04 5.05 -3.96
C SER A 33 -8.00 5.61 -2.93
N ILE A 34 -9.29 5.64 -3.27
CA ILE A 34 -10.39 5.91 -2.35
C ILE A 34 -11.22 4.64 -2.22
N ARG A 35 -11.26 4.10 -1.01
CA ARG A 35 -12.06 2.93 -0.66
C ARG A 35 -13.41 3.39 -0.11
N PHE A 36 -14.49 3.07 -0.80
CA PHE A 36 -15.84 3.40 -0.37
C PHE A 36 -16.54 2.15 0.17
N ASN A 37 -16.36 1.86 1.47
CA ASN A 37 -16.90 0.68 2.13
C ASN A 37 -17.03 0.85 3.66
N ASP A 38 -17.84 0.00 4.30
CA ASP A 38 -18.05 0.03 5.76
C ASP A 38 -16.93 -0.67 6.56
N PHE A 39 -15.84 -1.04 5.88
CA PHE A 39 -14.61 -1.58 6.47
C PHE A 39 -13.51 -0.51 6.62
N ALA A 40 -13.78 0.76 6.29
CA ALA A 40 -12.95 1.88 6.68
C ALA A 40 -12.71 1.88 8.21
N GLY A 41 -11.47 2.05 8.66
CA GLY A 41 -11.12 2.01 10.08
C GLY A 41 -10.89 0.62 10.68
N LYS A 42 -10.93 -0.47 9.89
CA LYS A 42 -10.90 -1.85 10.44
C LYS A 42 -9.66 -2.68 10.09
N ILE A 43 -8.85 -2.27 9.11
CA ILE A 43 -7.79 -3.10 8.54
C ILE A 43 -6.44 -2.42 8.74
N SER A 44 -5.62 -2.96 9.63
CA SER A 44 -4.37 -2.35 10.09
C SER A 44 -3.42 -1.91 8.98
N VAL A 45 -3.23 -2.73 7.95
CA VAL A 45 -2.38 -2.38 6.79
C VAL A 45 -2.91 -1.15 6.07
N LEU A 46 -4.23 -1.06 5.88
CA LEU A 46 -4.85 0.07 5.21
C LEU A 46 -4.83 1.33 6.09
N GLU A 47 -5.00 1.19 7.40
CA GLU A 47 -4.85 2.31 8.34
C GLU A 47 -3.42 2.87 8.34
N GLU A 48 -2.39 2.00 8.25
CA GLU A 48 -1.01 2.47 8.10
C GLU A 48 -0.82 3.19 6.75
N LEU A 49 -1.29 2.60 5.65
CA LEU A 49 -1.20 3.21 4.32
C LEU A 49 -1.92 4.55 4.24
N GLU A 50 -3.05 4.70 4.92
CA GLU A 50 -3.86 5.92 4.97
C GLU A 50 -3.25 6.98 5.88
N HIS A 51 -2.99 6.65 7.14
CA HIS A 51 -2.63 7.65 8.15
C HIS A 51 -1.14 7.93 8.25
N LYS A 52 -0.27 6.95 7.91
CA LYS A 52 1.19 7.13 7.98
C LYS A 52 1.78 7.60 6.65
N TYR A 53 1.30 7.05 5.54
CA TYR A 53 1.86 7.33 4.21
C TYR A 53 0.93 8.10 3.28
N GLU A 54 -0.34 8.28 3.65
CA GLU A 54 -1.33 9.03 2.86
C GLU A 54 -1.45 8.53 1.41
N LEU A 55 -1.40 7.20 1.23
CA LEU A 55 -1.45 6.53 -0.07
C LEU A 55 -2.85 6.04 -0.45
N THR A 56 -3.76 5.94 0.51
CA THR A 56 -5.16 5.52 0.30
C THR A 56 -6.06 6.24 1.30
N TYR A 57 -7.37 6.29 1.01
CA TYR A 57 -8.37 6.90 1.88
C TYR A 57 -9.57 5.98 2.06
N GLY A 58 -10.06 5.81 3.29
CA GLY A 58 -11.24 5.02 3.63
C GLY A 58 -12.44 5.91 3.91
N ILE A 59 -13.54 5.68 3.20
CA ILE A 59 -14.79 6.42 3.37
C ILE A 59 -15.92 5.39 3.55
N LYS A 60 -16.73 5.57 4.59
CA LYS A 60 -17.90 4.72 4.85
C LYS A 60 -19.01 5.02 3.85
N THR A 61 -19.85 4.03 3.56
CA THR A 61 -20.86 4.13 2.49
C THR A 61 -21.98 5.12 2.80
N ASP A 62 -22.18 5.44 4.07
CA ASP A 62 -23.12 6.47 4.56
C ASP A 62 -22.61 7.91 4.36
N LEU A 63 -21.36 8.09 3.94
CA LEU A 63 -20.71 9.40 3.72
C LEU A 63 -20.42 9.64 2.23
N SER A 64 -21.42 9.48 1.37
CA SER A 64 -21.27 9.64 -0.09
C SER A 64 -20.79 11.03 -0.51
N GLU A 65 -21.21 12.10 0.17
CA GLU A 65 -20.74 13.47 -0.09
C GLU A 65 -19.22 13.58 0.10
N ARG A 66 -18.70 12.95 1.16
CA ARG A 66 -17.27 12.90 1.48
C ARG A 66 -16.44 12.21 0.39
N LEU A 67 -17.01 11.24 -0.33
CA LEU A 67 -16.36 10.61 -1.47
C LEU A 67 -16.07 11.64 -2.58
N PHE A 68 -17.08 12.44 -2.94
CA PHE A 68 -16.92 13.47 -3.97
C PHE A 68 -15.99 14.60 -3.52
N GLU A 69 -16.06 15.02 -2.26
CA GLU A 69 -15.12 15.97 -1.68
C GLU A 69 -13.67 15.49 -1.80
N LYS A 70 -13.41 14.24 -1.40
CA LYS A 70 -12.05 13.65 -1.49
C LYS A 70 -11.57 13.55 -2.93
N ILE A 71 -12.44 13.20 -3.88
CA ILE A 71 -12.10 13.19 -5.31
C ILE A 71 -11.68 14.60 -5.76
N ASN A 72 -12.45 15.63 -5.41
CA ASN A 72 -12.14 17.01 -5.76
C ASN A 72 -10.82 17.49 -5.14
N GLU A 73 -10.56 17.13 -3.87
CA GLU A 73 -9.29 17.42 -3.20
C GLU A 73 -8.10 16.80 -3.94
N LEU A 74 -8.19 15.52 -4.35
CA LEU A 74 -7.11 14.86 -5.09
C LEU A 74 -6.92 15.46 -6.48
N LEU A 75 -8.01 15.77 -7.18
CA LEU A 75 -7.97 16.39 -8.51
C LEU A 75 -7.36 17.80 -8.47
N ALA A 76 -7.45 18.51 -7.35
CA ALA A 76 -6.85 19.83 -7.18
C ALA A 76 -5.32 19.79 -7.01
N ILE A 77 -4.71 18.63 -6.78
CA ILE A 77 -3.26 18.48 -6.62
C ILE A 77 -2.59 18.49 -8.00
N GLN A 78 -1.90 19.59 -8.34
CA GLN A 78 -1.28 19.80 -9.65
C GLN A 78 -0.31 18.68 -10.08
N ASN A 79 0.45 18.12 -9.14
CA ASN A 79 1.44 17.05 -9.36
C ASN A 79 1.07 15.79 -8.58
N LEU A 80 -0.21 15.38 -8.64
CA LEU A 80 -0.76 14.26 -7.86
C LEU A 80 0.07 12.98 -8.02
N ARG A 81 0.49 12.67 -9.25
CA ARG A 81 1.27 11.46 -9.54
C ARG A 81 2.63 11.51 -8.85
N GLU A 82 3.35 12.61 -8.97
CA GLU A 82 4.69 12.79 -8.40
C GLU A 82 4.64 12.71 -6.87
N GLU A 83 3.62 13.32 -6.27
CA GLU A 83 3.36 13.29 -4.83
C GLU A 83 3.13 11.86 -4.32
N PHE A 84 2.26 11.09 -4.99
CA PHE A 84 2.01 9.70 -4.60
C PHE A 84 3.20 8.79 -4.85
N GLN A 85 4.00 9.04 -5.90
CA GLN A 85 5.26 8.33 -6.11
C GLN A 85 6.28 8.65 -5.02
N PHE A 86 6.31 9.88 -4.50
CA PHE A 86 7.15 10.24 -3.35
C PHE A 86 6.71 9.51 -2.08
N ARG A 87 5.42 9.53 -1.76
CA ARG A 87 4.84 8.78 -0.62
C ARG A 87 5.12 7.29 -0.71
N ARG A 88 4.98 6.72 -1.91
CA ARG A 88 5.32 5.31 -2.20
C ARG A 88 6.78 5.01 -1.88
N ARG A 89 7.72 5.86 -2.32
CA ARG A 89 9.16 5.67 -2.02
C ARG A 89 9.42 5.70 -0.52
N LYS A 90 8.80 6.62 0.22
CA LYS A 90 8.89 6.69 1.68
C LYS A 90 8.35 5.41 2.33
N MET A 91 7.21 4.91 1.87
CA MET A 91 6.62 3.66 2.36
C MET A 91 7.54 2.47 2.11
N LEU A 92 8.05 2.32 0.89
CA LEU A 92 8.93 1.20 0.53
C LEU A 92 10.24 1.21 1.33
N ALA A 93 10.85 2.39 1.51
CA ALA A 93 12.07 2.54 2.31
C ALA A 93 11.84 2.22 3.80
N ASP A 94 10.59 2.21 4.28
CA ASP A 94 10.25 1.86 5.65
C ASP A 94 10.11 0.35 5.87
N LYS A 95 9.97 -0.44 4.79
CA LYS A 95 9.72 -1.89 4.81
C LYS A 95 10.98 -2.67 4.46
N ILE A 96 11.01 -3.94 4.86
CA ILE A 96 12.06 -4.87 4.46
C ILE A 96 11.88 -5.29 2.99
N ASP A 97 12.99 -5.57 2.33
CA ASP A 97 13.04 -6.36 1.11
C ASP A 97 12.75 -7.83 1.44
N VAL A 98 11.50 -8.23 1.24
CA VAL A 98 11.04 -9.60 1.46
C VAL A 98 11.75 -10.58 0.51
N THR A 99 12.12 -10.17 -0.70
CA THR A 99 12.82 -11.03 -1.65
C THR A 99 14.22 -11.34 -1.12
N ALA A 100 14.99 -10.33 -0.73
CA ALA A 100 16.31 -10.53 -0.15
C ALA A 100 16.25 -11.38 1.14
N PHE A 101 15.25 -11.13 1.99
CA PHE A 101 15.01 -11.93 3.19
C PHE A 101 14.74 -13.41 2.86
N LEU A 102 13.84 -13.69 1.91
CA LEU A 102 13.47 -15.06 1.53
C LEU A 102 14.64 -15.81 0.89
N VAL A 103 15.40 -15.15 0.02
CA VAL A 103 16.62 -15.72 -0.59
C VAL A 103 17.60 -16.12 0.52
N TRP A 104 17.94 -15.20 1.41
CA TRP A 104 18.82 -15.51 2.55
C TRP A 104 18.27 -16.65 3.41
N PHE A 105 16.97 -16.62 3.72
CA PHE A 105 16.34 -17.61 4.59
C PHE A 105 16.44 -19.02 4.00
N ILE A 106 16.17 -19.18 2.71
CA ILE A 106 16.20 -20.48 2.02
C ILE A 106 17.63 -20.96 1.85
N GLU A 107 18.55 -20.11 1.37
CA GLU A 107 19.95 -20.47 1.12
C GLU A 107 20.71 -20.85 2.39
N ASN A 108 20.32 -20.30 3.54
CA ASN A 108 20.98 -20.56 4.82
C ASN A 108 20.22 -21.54 5.72
N TYR A 109 19.20 -22.22 5.19
CA TYR A 109 18.45 -23.23 5.96
C TYR A 109 19.34 -24.46 6.28
N PRO A 110 19.28 -25.04 7.50
CA PRO A 110 18.39 -24.74 8.62
C PRO A 110 18.89 -23.64 9.58
N LYS A 111 20.11 -23.12 9.39
CA LYS A 111 20.70 -22.13 10.31
C LYS A 111 19.89 -20.83 10.36
N SER A 112 19.38 -20.35 9.23
CA SER A 112 18.48 -19.21 9.14
C SER A 112 17.25 -19.33 10.04
N LYS A 113 16.64 -20.53 10.11
CA LYS A 113 15.49 -20.81 11.00
C LYS A 113 15.86 -20.63 12.47
N GLU A 114 17.02 -21.13 12.89
CA GLU A 114 17.46 -20.99 14.28
C GLU A 114 17.85 -19.54 14.62
N ILE A 115 18.46 -18.82 13.67
CA ILE A 115 18.68 -17.37 13.79
C ILE A 115 17.35 -16.63 13.98
N MET A 116 16.36 -16.89 13.12
CA MET A 116 15.06 -16.20 13.20
C MET A 116 14.27 -16.52 14.47
N LYS A 117 14.41 -17.73 15.02
CA LYS A 117 13.79 -18.09 16.31
C LYS A 117 14.45 -17.38 17.49
N THR A 118 15.77 -17.25 17.48
CA THR A 118 16.54 -16.68 18.61
C THR A 118 16.66 -15.17 18.54
N ASN A 119 16.61 -14.60 17.33
CA ASN A 119 16.69 -13.18 17.05
C ASN A 119 15.76 -12.78 15.88
N PRO A 120 14.44 -12.61 16.14
CA PRO A 120 13.48 -12.19 15.11
C PRO A 120 13.81 -10.84 14.46
N ASP A 121 14.53 -9.96 15.16
CA ASP A 121 14.91 -8.64 14.65
C ASP A 121 15.97 -8.71 13.54
N TYR A 122 16.57 -9.89 13.30
CA TYR A 122 17.49 -10.11 12.19
C TYR A 122 16.87 -9.76 10.83
N GLN A 123 15.54 -9.88 10.68
CA GLN A 123 14.82 -9.50 9.46
C GLN A 123 15.00 -8.02 9.08
N TYR A 124 15.27 -7.13 10.05
CA TYR A 124 15.46 -5.70 9.76
C TYR A 124 16.79 -5.39 9.07
N ARG A 125 17.69 -6.37 8.91
CA ARG A 125 18.90 -6.23 8.08
C ARG A 125 18.60 -6.22 6.58
N PHE A 126 17.39 -6.63 6.18
CA PHE A 126 16.91 -6.58 4.80
C PHE A 126 16.11 -5.31 4.51
N LYS A 127 16.12 -4.32 5.40
CA LYS A 127 15.53 -3.01 5.17
C LYS A 127 16.41 -2.15 4.26
#